data_AF-A0A2N6IH06-F1
#
_entry.id   AF-A0A2N6IH06-F1
#
_cell.length_a   1.000
_cell.length_b   1.000
_cell.length_c   1.000
_cell.angle_alpha   90.00
_cell.angle_beta   90.00
_cell.angle_gamma   90.00
#
_symmetry.space_group_name_H-M   'P 1'
#
loop_
_entity.id
_entity.type
_entity.pdbx_description
1 polymer ?
#
loop_
_entity_poly.entity_id
_entity_poly.type
_entity_poly.pdbx_seq_one_letter_code
_entity_poly.pdbx_strand_id
1 'polypeptide(L)'
;MNTYIRRIVPLLSLCAALGTSPFALAQTLSAEDAAFVAATVPVSVPSPPLSLNEHPEIRADVFRLLGYARGSYTQGNALIARQVLDSMQSLDDITRTMLPDGRSVLASIDASKHGAQRAAMLFDPQRKLLALALVNGHCDPDCLPPTHAVLTLFLPPGLEDEIAAPLLVWARQLPPMLAQAAPDQRQSIAVVEYITTRPDQPGWRQRDVPPGFPASLLHLLLPNAELNSSSSGGKLIAPAGLAGLPMRTPTEEAAAGDEPMPDADITLRSYADFHWVLNTYAKLAKGAQVKGHDEKVVFSGSDAGGRYTVTLREPDKENGVLITVASWQTK
;
A
#
# COMPACT_ATOMS: atom_id res chain seq x y z
N MET A 1 22.49 59.55 -22.18
CA MET A 1 22.27 58.15 -21.76
C MET A 1 22.94 57.22 -22.76
N ASN A 2 23.58 56.18 -22.25
CA ASN A 2 24.75 55.51 -22.80
C ASN A 2 24.62 54.81 -24.16
N THR A 3 25.78 54.78 -24.79
CA THR A 3 26.27 54.40 -26.12
C THR A 3 26.51 52.89 -26.33
N TYR A 4 26.21 52.45 -27.56
CA TYR A 4 26.97 51.64 -28.53
C TYR A 4 27.67 50.29 -28.20
N ILE A 5 27.48 49.39 -29.17
CA ILE A 5 28.02 48.04 -29.42
C ILE A 5 29.46 48.07 -30.00
N ARG A 6 30.31 47.07 -29.66
CA ARG A 6 31.33 46.38 -30.52
C ARG A 6 32.01 45.25 -29.71
N ARG A 7 31.97 43.96 -30.10
CA ARG A 7 32.67 43.17 -31.14
C ARG A 7 34.19 42.91 -30.92
N ILE A 8 34.52 41.61 -30.88
CA ILE A 8 35.69 40.88 -31.46
C ILE A 8 36.96 40.65 -30.58
N VAL A 9 37.24 39.34 -30.39
CA VAL A 9 38.45 38.58 -29.95
C VAL A 9 39.52 38.65 -31.08
N PRO A 10 40.88 38.58 -30.95
CA PRO A 10 41.64 37.44 -30.35
C PRO A 10 43.17 37.62 -29.98
N LEU A 11 43.80 36.48 -29.57
CA LEU A 11 45.19 35.99 -29.82
C LEU A 11 46.40 36.37 -28.92
N LEU A 12 47.16 35.29 -28.58
CA LEU A 12 48.63 35.16 -28.41
C LEU A 12 49.28 35.75 -27.14
N SER A 13 50.31 35.22 -26.47
CA SER A 13 51.25 34.10 -26.70
C SER A 13 52.08 33.85 -25.42
N LEU A 14 52.48 32.59 -25.20
CA LEU A 14 53.75 32.05 -24.67
C LEU A 14 54.66 32.88 -23.73
N CYS A 15 55.08 32.28 -22.62
CA CYS A 15 56.49 32.26 -22.20
C CYS A 15 56.81 31.04 -21.33
N ALA A 16 57.88 30.34 -21.70
CA ALA A 16 58.44 29.13 -21.08
C ALA A 16 59.72 29.45 -20.29
N ALA A 17 60.05 28.64 -19.28
CA ALA A 17 61.41 28.32 -18.80
C ALA A 17 61.30 27.17 -17.77
N LEU A 18 61.68 25.94 -18.08
CA LEU A 18 63.02 25.33 -18.01
C LEU A 18 63.49 24.98 -16.58
N GLY A 19 63.60 23.67 -16.33
CA GLY A 19 64.31 23.07 -15.20
C GLY A 19 64.38 21.55 -15.39
N THR A 20 65.56 21.07 -15.77
CA THR A 20 65.88 19.74 -16.33
C THR A 20 66.38 18.72 -15.29
N SER A 21 65.96 17.46 -15.46
CA SER A 21 66.77 16.20 -15.36
C SER A 21 67.09 15.58 -13.94
N PRO A 22 67.57 14.32 -13.84
CA PRO A 22 66.76 13.09 -13.61
C PRO A 22 67.40 12.12 -12.56
N PHE A 23 66.93 10.85 -12.50
CA PHE A 23 67.35 9.69 -11.66
C PHE A 23 66.72 9.63 -10.25
N ALA A 24 65.71 8.83 -9.96
CA ALA A 24 65.50 7.36 -10.04
C ALA A 24 66.01 6.57 -8.83
N LEU A 25 65.12 5.68 -8.36
CA LEU A 25 65.17 4.69 -7.25
C LEU A 25 64.77 5.23 -5.87
N ALA A 26 63.93 4.60 -5.08
CA ALA A 26 62.95 3.52 -5.24
C ALA A 26 62.19 3.46 -3.89
N GLN A 27 61.01 2.83 -3.91
CA GLN A 27 60.32 2.20 -2.77
C GLN A 27 59.37 3.05 -1.92
N THR A 28 58.11 2.98 -2.34
CA THR A 28 56.91 2.66 -1.55
C THR A 28 56.53 3.59 -0.40
N LEU A 29 55.48 4.39 -0.61
CA LEU A 29 54.22 4.28 0.14
C LEU A 29 53.16 5.23 -0.44
N SER A 30 52.01 4.62 -0.78
CA SER A 30 50.67 5.23 -0.74
C SER A 30 50.24 6.22 -1.83
N ALA A 31 48.93 6.18 -2.07
CA ALA A 31 48.06 7.10 -2.80
C ALA A 31 47.91 6.92 -4.33
N GLU A 32 46.80 6.25 -4.66
CA GLU A 32 45.80 6.62 -5.68
C GLU A 32 46.12 6.57 -7.18
N ASP A 33 45.13 5.99 -7.88
CA ASP A 33 44.71 6.25 -9.26
C ASP A 33 45.69 6.04 -10.42
N ALA A 34 45.45 4.94 -11.15
CA ALA A 34 44.88 5.03 -12.49
C ALA A 34 44.91 3.66 -13.19
N ALA A 35 43.88 2.85 -12.99
CA ALA A 35 43.42 1.89 -13.99
C ALA A 35 42.06 1.33 -13.58
N PHE A 36 41.13 1.29 -14.53
CA PHE A 36 39.78 0.74 -14.42
C PHE A 36 38.74 1.57 -13.65
N VAL A 37 38.36 2.70 -14.25
CA VAL A 37 36.95 3.13 -14.19
C VAL A 37 36.29 2.70 -15.50
N ALA A 38 35.96 1.41 -15.59
CA ALA A 38 34.79 1.05 -16.37
C ALA A 38 33.61 1.54 -15.53
N ALA A 39 32.99 2.64 -15.96
CA ALA A 39 31.72 3.07 -15.41
C ALA A 39 30.71 1.94 -15.65
N THR A 40 30.55 1.06 -14.67
CA THR A 40 29.34 0.27 -14.53
C THR A 40 28.24 1.27 -14.19
N VAL A 41 27.66 1.85 -15.24
CA VAL A 41 26.29 2.35 -15.18
C VAL A 41 25.50 1.19 -14.56
N PRO A 42 24.86 1.35 -13.39
CA PRO A 42 23.91 0.35 -12.97
C PRO A 42 22.88 0.30 -14.08
N VAL A 43 22.93 -0.77 -14.88
CA VAL A 43 21.85 -1.11 -15.78
C VAL A 43 20.69 -1.28 -14.84
N SER A 44 19.83 -0.25 -14.77
CA SER A 44 18.57 -0.32 -14.04
C SER A 44 17.84 -1.47 -14.71
N VAL A 45 17.93 -2.66 -14.10
CA VAL A 45 17.12 -3.80 -14.50
C VAL A 45 15.70 -3.25 -14.46
N PRO A 46 14.97 -3.23 -15.60
CA PRO A 46 13.59 -2.75 -15.59
C PRO A 46 12.89 -3.55 -14.51
N SER A 47 12.28 -2.88 -13.54
CA SER A 47 11.45 -3.57 -12.57
C SER A 47 10.46 -4.44 -13.36
N PRO A 48 10.28 -5.72 -12.99
CA PRO A 48 9.32 -6.56 -13.68
C PRO A 48 7.96 -5.85 -13.75
N PRO A 49 7.20 -6.06 -14.83
CA PRO A 49 5.87 -5.47 -14.94
C PRO A 49 5.06 -5.85 -13.70
N LEU A 50 4.41 -4.86 -13.09
CA LEU A 50 3.60 -5.04 -11.90
C LEU A 50 2.13 -5.14 -12.31
N SER A 51 1.37 -5.96 -11.60
CA SER A 51 -0.08 -5.97 -11.72
C SER A 51 -0.66 -4.68 -11.15
N LEU A 52 -1.89 -4.32 -11.53
CA LEU A 52 -2.52 -3.10 -11.01
C LEU A 52 -2.61 -3.10 -9.48
N ASN A 53 -2.83 -4.25 -8.86
CA ASN A 53 -2.83 -4.39 -7.39
C ASN A 53 -1.45 -4.25 -6.74
N GLU A 54 -0.38 -4.49 -7.48
CA GLU A 54 1.00 -4.39 -7.02
C GLU A 54 1.54 -2.96 -7.10
N HIS A 55 0.93 -2.10 -7.92
CA HIS A 55 1.31 -0.69 -8.03
C HIS A 55 0.97 0.09 -6.74
N PRO A 56 1.97 0.69 -6.04
CA PRO A 56 1.73 1.42 -4.79
C PRO A 56 0.78 2.60 -4.95
N GLU A 57 0.86 3.33 -6.06
CA GLU A 57 -0.02 4.47 -6.36
C GLU A 57 -1.47 4.02 -6.52
N ILE A 58 -1.71 2.90 -7.21
CA ILE A 58 -3.04 2.32 -7.38
C ILE A 58 -3.61 1.87 -6.04
N ARG A 59 -2.83 1.14 -5.23
CA ARG A 59 -3.26 0.76 -3.87
C ARG A 59 -3.63 1.99 -3.05
N ALA A 60 -2.78 3.01 -3.06
CA ALA A 60 -3.01 4.25 -2.31
C ALA A 60 -4.29 4.95 -2.76
N ASP A 61 -4.57 5.03 -4.07
CA ASP A 61 -5.78 5.64 -4.60
C ASP A 61 -7.03 4.84 -4.24
N VAL A 62 -6.99 3.50 -4.33
CA VAL A 62 -8.09 2.62 -3.94
C VAL A 62 -8.41 2.78 -2.45
N PHE A 63 -7.40 2.75 -1.57
CA PHE A 63 -7.59 2.97 -0.13
C PHE A 63 -8.03 4.40 0.19
N ARG A 64 -7.61 5.40 -0.58
CA ARG A 64 -8.06 6.78 -0.40
C ARG A 64 -9.54 6.96 -0.74
N LEU A 65 -10.05 6.22 -1.72
CA LEU A 65 -11.45 6.32 -2.14
C LEU A 65 -12.38 5.44 -1.29
N LEU A 66 -11.98 4.21 -0.98
CA LEU A 66 -12.82 3.23 -0.26
C LEU A 66 -12.61 3.25 1.26
N GLY A 67 -11.47 3.74 1.72
CA GLY A 67 -11.05 3.63 3.12
C GLY A 67 -10.90 2.19 3.57
N TYR A 68 -11.21 1.95 4.83
CA TYR A 68 -11.13 0.65 5.49
C TYR A 68 -12.51 -0.01 5.68
N ALA A 69 -13.47 0.36 4.81
CA ALA A 69 -14.79 -0.26 4.81
C ALA A 69 -14.70 -1.76 4.49
N ARG A 70 -15.56 -2.53 5.15
CA ARG A 70 -15.67 -3.99 4.98
C ARG A 70 -16.98 -4.33 4.28
N GLY A 71 -16.97 -5.39 3.50
CA GLY A 71 -18.15 -5.90 2.79
C GLY A 71 -17.91 -7.32 2.28
N SER A 72 -18.96 -7.92 1.71
CA SER A 72 -18.95 -9.27 1.17
C SER A 72 -19.26 -9.26 -0.33
N TYR A 73 -18.31 -8.85 -1.16
CA TYR A 73 -18.49 -8.82 -2.62
C TYR A 73 -17.87 -10.07 -3.26
N THR A 74 -16.57 -10.27 -3.04
CA THR A 74 -15.81 -11.44 -3.50
C THR A 74 -15.37 -12.34 -2.34
N GLN A 75 -15.26 -11.79 -1.13
CA GLN A 75 -14.89 -12.51 0.09
C GLN A 75 -15.70 -12.01 1.28
N GLY A 76 -16.18 -12.93 2.12
CA GLY A 76 -17.01 -12.63 3.28
C GLY A 76 -16.36 -11.66 4.28
N ASN A 77 -17.03 -10.54 4.54
CA ASN A 77 -16.66 -9.50 5.51
C ASN A 77 -15.17 -9.10 5.44
N ALA A 78 -14.59 -8.98 4.23
CA ALA A 78 -13.22 -8.53 4.01
C ALA A 78 -13.17 -7.03 3.69
N LEU A 79 -11.98 -6.42 3.68
CA LEU A 79 -11.82 -5.04 3.21
C LEU A 79 -12.25 -4.93 1.74
N ILE A 80 -13.14 -3.98 1.45
CA ILE A 80 -13.63 -3.75 0.07
C ILE A 80 -12.47 -3.36 -0.84
N ALA A 81 -11.53 -2.54 -0.33
CA ALA A 81 -10.31 -2.16 -1.06
C ALA A 81 -9.48 -3.37 -1.50
N ARG A 82 -9.34 -4.39 -0.63
CA ARG A 82 -8.65 -5.64 -0.99
C ARG A 82 -9.39 -6.40 -2.07
N GLN A 83 -10.69 -6.59 -1.88
CA GLN A 83 -11.53 -7.30 -2.86
C GLN A 83 -11.47 -6.67 -4.26
N VAL A 84 -11.41 -5.33 -4.34
CA VAL A 84 -11.21 -4.59 -5.59
C VAL A 84 -9.81 -4.81 -6.17
N LEU A 85 -8.76 -4.71 -5.35
CA LEU A 85 -7.38 -4.94 -5.78
C LEU A 85 -7.17 -6.37 -6.28
N ASP A 86 -7.64 -7.38 -5.54
CA ASP A 86 -7.54 -8.79 -5.92
C ASP A 86 -8.26 -9.05 -7.26
N SER A 87 -9.30 -8.27 -7.58
CA SER A 87 -10.00 -8.32 -8.87
C SER A 87 -9.24 -7.66 -10.03
N MET A 88 -8.02 -7.16 -9.80
CA MET A 88 -7.15 -6.53 -10.79
C MET A 88 -5.73 -7.15 -10.81
N GLN A 89 -5.61 -8.41 -10.39
CA GLN A 89 -4.32 -9.08 -10.21
C GLN A 89 -3.69 -9.63 -11.50
N SER A 90 -4.38 -9.61 -12.64
CA SER A 90 -3.78 -10.06 -13.91
C SER A 90 -2.72 -9.07 -14.41
N LEU A 91 -1.53 -9.60 -14.69
CA LEU A 91 -0.43 -8.89 -15.36
C LEU A 91 -0.72 -8.68 -16.85
N ASP A 92 -1.39 -9.63 -17.48
CA ASP A 92 -1.52 -9.70 -18.93
C ASP A 92 -2.79 -8.99 -19.45
N ASP A 93 -3.79 -8.78 -18.59
CA ASP A 93 -5.11 -8.26 -18.97
C ASP A 93 -5.34 -6.79 -18.54
N ILE A 94 -4.26 -6.00 -18.49
CA ILE A 94 -4.35 -4.57 -18.16
C ILE A 94 -4.85 -3.80 -19.38
N THR A 95 -5.98 -3.12 -19.23
CA THR A 95 -6.58 -2.29 -20.28
C THR A 95 -6.66 -0.84 -19.85
N ARG A 96 -6.28 0.06 -20.76
CA ARG A 96 -6.42 1.51 -20.59
C ARG A 96 -7.21 2.09 -21.75
N THR A 97 -8.36 2.67 -21.45
CA THR A 97 -9.25 3.30 -22.42
C THR A 97 -9.31 4.80 -22.15
N MET A 98 -8.88 5.60 -23.13
CA MET A 98 -9.03 7.05 -23.08
C MET A 98 -10.42 7.46 -23.57
N LEU A 99 -11.07 8.34 -22.83
CA LEU A 99 -12.38 8.89 -23.17
C LEU A 99 -12.21 10.23 -23.93
N PRO A 100 -13.18 10.63 -24.77
CA PRO A 100 -13.09 11.86 -25.56
C PRO A 100 -12.93 13.15 -24.75
N ASP A 101 -13.38 13.15 -23.50
CA ASP A 101 -13.29 14.27 -22.56
C ASP A 101 -11.97 14.30 -21.76
N GLY A 102 -11.02 13.41 -22.09
CA GLY A 102 -9.71 13.31 -21.44
C GLY A 102 -9.70 12.44 -20.18
N ARG A 103 -10.85 11.95 -19.71
CA ARG A 103 -10.91 10.93 -18.66
C ARG A 103 -10.33 9.60 -19.16
N SER A 104 -10.01 8.70 -18.23
CA SER A 104 -9.53 7.37 -18.60
C SER A 104 -10.09 6.27 -17.71
N VAL A 105 -10.34 5.11 -18.29
CA VAL A 105 -10.68 3.88 -17.57
C VAL A 105 -9.47 2.97 -17.59
N LEU A 106 -8.98 2.60 -16.41
CA LEU A 106 -7.94 1.60 -16.21
C LEU A 106 -8.55 0.38 -15.56
N ALA A 107 -8.42 -0.79 -16.18
CA ALA A 107 -9.06 -2.01 -15.69
C ALA A 107 -8.12 -3.21 -15.81
N SER A 108 -8.36 -4.20 -14.97
CA SER A 108 -7.76 -5.53 -15.10
C SER A 108 -8.78 -6.56 -14.58
N ILE A 109 -8.38 -7.83 -14.59
CA ILE A 109 -9.23 -8.95 -14.19
C ILE A 109 -8.56 -9.77 -13.09
N ASP A 110 -9.36 -10.60 -12.43
CA ASP A 110 -8.86 -11.75 -11.69
C ASP A 110 -8.63 -12.92 -12.67
N ALA A 111 -7.35 -13.21 -12.95
CA ALA A 111 -6.94 -14.31 -13.81
C ALA A 111 -7.37 -15.69 -13.25
N SER A 112 -7.38 -15.83 -11.91
CA SER A 112 -7.80 -17.08 -11.23
C SER A 112 -9.30 -17.38 -11.40
N LYS A 113 -10.08 -16.36 -11.78
CA LYS A 113 -11.52 -16.46 -12.05
C LYS A 113 -11.84 -16.26 -13.53
N HIS A 114 -10.83 -16.30 -14.40
CA HIS A 114 -10.98 -16.14 -15.85
C HIS A 114 -11.76 -14.86 -16.23
N GLY A 115 -11.62 -13.80 -15.43
CA GLY A 115 -12.31 -12.51 -15.63
C GLY A 115 -13.78 -12.45 -15.25
N ALA A 116 -14.34 -13.51 -14.68
CA ALA A 116 -15.67 -13.47 -14.06
C ALA A 116 -15.71 -12.50 -12.86
N GLN A 117 -14.57 -12.31 -12.21
CA GLN A 117 -14.29 -11.21 -11.28
C GLN A 117 -13.32 -10.24 -11.95
N ARG A 118 -13.66 -8.95 -11.94
CA ARG A 118 -12.85 -7.88 -12.57
C ARG A 118 -13.18 -6.53 -11.99
N ALA A 119 -12.23 -5.60 -12.04
CA ALA A 119 -12.45 -4.25 -11.56
C ALA A 119 -11.84 -3.18 -12.48
N ALA A 120 -12.38 -1.98 -12.37
CA ALA A 120 -11.97 -0.82 -13.15
C ALA A 120 -11.98 0.45 -12.32
N MET A 121 -11.14 1.39 -12.76
CA MET A 121 -10.89 2.67 -12.12
C MET A 121 -11.12 3.77 -13.15
N LEU A 122 -11.98 4.73 -12.83
CA LEU A 122 -12.22 5.90 -13.66
C LEU A 122 -11.39 7.07 -13.11
N PHE A 123 -10.52 7.61 -13.95
CA PHE A 123 -9.68 8.76 -13.64
C PHE A 123 -10.13 10.00 -14.40
N ASP A 124 -9.97 11.17 -13.78
CA ASP A 124 -10.11 12.46 -14.44
C ASP A 124 -8.90 12.78 -15.35
N PRO A 125 -8.94 13.88 -16.13
CA PRO A 125 -7.80 14.27 -16.98
C PRO A 125 -6.51 14.60 -16.19
N GLN A 126 -6.63 14.87 -14.89
CA GLN A 126 -5.52 15.13 -13.97
C GLN A 126 -5.03 13.85 -13.27
N ARG A 127 -5.55 12.67 -13.64
CA ARG A 127 -5.28 11.36 -13.04
C ARG A 127 -5.74 11.21 -11.60
N LYS A 128 -6.73 11.99 -11.16
CA LYS A 128 -7.42 11.76 -9.89
C LYS A 128 -8.46 10.66 -10.08
N LEU A 129 -8.46 9.68 -9.18
CA LEU A 129 -9.48 8.64 -9.15
C LEU A 129 -10.86 9.24 -8.80
N LEU A 130 -11.84 9.05 -9.69
CA LEU A 130 -13.21 9.53 -9.56
C LEU A 130 -14.18 8.47 -9.04
N ALA A 131 -14.06 7.23 -9.54
CA ALA A 131 -14.94 6.12 -9.19
C ALA A 131 -14.25 4.78 -9.41
N LEU A 132 -14.72 3.76 -8.71
CA LEU A 132 -14.29 2.36 -8.88
C LEU A 132 -15.48 1.50 -9.29
N ALA A 133 -15.24 0.48 -10.10
CA ALA A 133 -16.20 -0.55 -10.43
C ALA A 133 -15.66 -1.92 -10.05
N LEU A 134 -16.53 -2.75 -9.48
CA LEU A 134 -16.25 -4.15 -9.19
C LEU A 134 -17.34 -5.01 -9.82
N VAL A 135 -16.96 -5.92 -10.70
CA VAL A 135 -17.85 -6.97 -11.23
C VAL A 135 -17.52 -8.27 -10.53
N ASN A 136 -18.55 -8.91 -9.98
CA ASN A 136 -18.43 -10.18 -9.27
C ASN A 136 -19.75 -10.98 -9.34
N GLY A 137 -19.71 -12.26 -8.99
CA GLY A 137 -20.90 -13.13 -8.97
C GLY A 137 -21.75 -13.01 -7.69
N HIS A 138 -21.36 -12.17 -6.72
CA HIS A 138 -21.99 -11.98 -5.41
C HIS A 138 -22.23 -13.30 -4.65
N CYS A 139 -21.24 -13.72 -3.83
CA CYS A 139 -21.18 -15.07 -3.27
C CYS A 139 -21.23 -15.11 -1.72
N ASP A 140 -22.15 -14.36 -1.11
CA ASP A 140 -22.40 -14.43 0.34
C ASP A 140 -23.84 -13.96 0.68
N PRO A 141 -24.75 -14.81 1.20
CA PRO A 141 -24.58 -16.24 1.48
C PRO A 141 -24.78 -17.15 0.25
N ASP A 142 -25.52 -16.70 -0.78
CA ASP A 142 -25.86 -17.49 -1.97
C ASP A 142 -25.25 -16.88 -3.23
N CYS A 143 -24.46 -17.66 -3.97
CA CYS A 143 -23.91 -17.21 -5.25
C CYS A 143 -25.00 -17.05 -6.31
N LEU A 144 -24.91 -15.98 -7.10
CA LEU A 144 -25.67 -15.92 -8.35
C LEU A 144 -25.22 -17.01 -9.33
N PRO A 145 -26.07 -17.39 -10.30
CA PRO A 145 -25.64 -18.23 -11.40
C PRO A 145 -24.38 -17.66 -12.07
N PRO A 146 -23.44 -18.48 -12.57
CA PRO A 146 -22.17 -18.01 -13.13
C PRO A 146 -22.33 -17.08 -14.34
N THR A 147 -23.51 -17.10 -14.97
CA THR A 147 -23.91 -16.21 -16.08
C THR A 147 -24.39 -14.84 -15.62
N HIS A 148 -24.59 -14.63 -14.32
CA HIS A 148 -25.09 -13.40 -13.72
C HIS A 148 -23.99 -12.77 -12.86
N ALA A 149 -23.75 -11.49 -13.06
CA ALA A 149 -22.83 -10.71 -12.26
C ALA A 149 -23.50 -9.45 -11.73
N VAL A 150 -23.03 -9.01 -10.57
CA VAL A 150 -23.33 -7.71 -9.98
C VAL A 150 -22.20 -6.75 -10.37
N LEU A 151 -22.57 -5.58 -10.87
CA LEU A 151 -21.68 -4.43 -11.01
C LEU A 151 -21.91 -3.51 -9.81
N THR A 152 -20.93 -3.41 -8.92
CA THR A 152 -20.94 -2.42 -7.84
C THR A 152 -20.07 -1.23 -8.23
N LEU A 153 -20.64 -0.03 -8.20
CA LEU A 153 -19.99 1.24 -8.48
C LEU A 153 -19.77 2.00 -7.18
N PHE A 154 -18.52 2.31 -6.87
CA PHE A 154 -18.12 3.05 -5.68
C PHE A 154 -17.82 4.50 -6.03
N LEU A 155 -18.59 5.41 -5.43
CA LEU A 155 -18.54 6.84 -5.69
C LEU A 155 -18.24 7.60 -4.39
N PRO A 156 -17.31 8.57 -4.40
CA PRO A 156 -17.13 9.48 -3.28
C PRO A 156 -18.42 10.25 -2.93
N PRO A 157 -18.58 10.69 -1.67
CA PRO A 157 -19.72 11.51 -1.27
C PRO A 157 -19.89 12.77 -2.12
N GLY A 158 -21.11 13.04 -2.56
CA GLY A 158 -21.47 14.24 -3.33
C GLY A 158 -21.15 14.18 -4.83
N LEU A 159 -20.73 13.03 -5.36
CA LEU A 159 -20.70 12.78 -6.80
C LEU A 159 -21.99 12.12 -7.27
N GLU A 160 -22.50 12.59 -8.39
CA GLU A 160 -23.68 12.03 -9.06
C GLU A 160 -23.34 10.73 -9.80
N ASP A 161 -24.32 9.84 -9.91
CA ASP A 161 -24.18 8.50 -10.50
C ASP A 161 -23.73 8.56 -11.99
N GLU A 162 -24.10 9.62 -12.72
CA GLU A 162 -23.75 9.80 -14.13
C GLU A 162 -22.24 9.88 -14.37
N ILE A 163 -21.46 10.27 -13.36
CA ILE A 163 -20.00 10.29 -13.44
C ILE A 163 -19.46 8.88 -13.75
N ALA A 164 -20.11 7.84 -13.22
CA ALA A 164 -19.73 6.45 -13.42
C ALA A 164 -20.22 5.83 -14.74
N ALA A 165 -20.94 6.56 -15.60
CA ALA A 165 -21.45 6.04 -16.88
C ALA A 165 -20.40 5.30 -17.74
N PRO A 166 -19.13 5.75 -17.85
CA PRO A 166 -18.10 5.00 -18.57
C PRO A 166 -17.82 3.61 -17.99
N LEU A 167 -17.96 3.44 -16.68
CA LEU A 167 -17.78 2.15 -16.01
C LEU A 167 -18.92 1.18 -16.30
N LEU A 168 -20.16 1.67 -16.52
CA LEU A 168 -21.25 0.82 -17.01
C LEU A 168 -20.99 0.29 -18.42
N VAL A 169 -20.44 1.14 -19.30
CA VAL A 169 -20.06 0.75 -20.66
C VAL A 169 -18.96 -0.30 -20.61
N TRP A 170 -17.90 -0.05 -19.81
CA TRP A 170 -16.82 -1.00 -19.58
C TRP A 170 -17.32 -2.34 -19.05
N ALA A 171 -18.18 -2.35 -18.02
CA ALA A 171 -18.62 -3.59 -17.37
C ALA A 171 -19.36 -4.55 -18.32
N ARG A 172 -20.04 -4.00 -19.33
CA ARG A 172 -20.74 -4.76 -20.39
C ARG A 172 -19.80 -5.31 -21.46
N GLN A 173 -18.59 -4.78 -21.56
CA GLN A 173 -17.55 -5.32 -22.44
C GLN A 173 -16.88 -6.50 -21.73
N LEU A 174 -17.18 -7.71 -22.20
CA LEU A 174 -16.62 -8.92 -21.60
C LEU A 174 -15.15 -9.08 -22.00
N PRO A 175 -14.29 -9.53 -21.05
CA PRO A 175 -12.96 -10.00 -21.38
C PRO A 175 -13.00 -11.10 -22.47
N PRO A 176 -11.95 -11.23 -23.31
CA PRO A 176 -11.96 -12.14 -24.46
C PRO A 176 -12.37 -13.58 -24.13
N MET A 177 -11.97 -14.10 -22.97
CA MET A 177 -12.33 -15.45 -22.52
C MET A 177 -13.84 -15.63 -22.29
N LEU A 178 -14.50 -14.63 -21.70
CA LEU A 178 -15.95 -14.66 -21.46
C LEU A 178 -16.76 -14.30 -22.70
N ALA A 179 -16.20 -13.44 -23.57
CA ALA A 179 -16.85 -13.04 -24.82
C ALA A 179 -17.01 -14.22 -25.80
N GLN A 180 -16.09 -15.19 -25.77
CA GLN A 180 -16.10 -16.39 -26.61
C GLN A 180 -17.08 -17.48 -26.13
N ALA A 181 -17.61 -17.38 -24.92
CA ALA A 181 -18.60 -18.34 -24.40
C ALA A 181 -19.88 -18.34 -25.24
N ALA A 182 -20.56 -19.50 -25.27
CA ALA A 182 -21.88 -19.66 -25.86
C ALA A 182 -22.88 -18.66 -25.25
N PRO A 183 -23.88 -18.17 -26.00
CA PRO A 183 -24.77 -17.11 -25.51
C PRO A 183 -25.46 -17.40 -24.17
N ASP A 184 -25.87 -18.64 -23.94
CA ASP A 184 -26.51 -19.13 -22.71
C ASP A 184 -25.55 -19.32 -21.54
N GLN A 185 -24.23 -19.36 -21.80
CA GLN A 185 -23.16 -19.49 -20.82
C GLN A 185 -22.41 -18.17 -20.59
N ARG A 186 -22.76 -17.13 -21.35
CA ARG A 186 -22.08 -15.84 -21.31
C ARG A 186 -22.49 -15.05 -20.07
N GLN A 187 -21.50 -14.51 -19.35
CA GLN A 187 -21.76 -13.65 -18.21
C GLN A 187 -22.43 -12.34 -18.66
N SER A 188 -23.42 -11.89 -17.90
CA SER A 188 -24.11 -10.62 -18.08
C SER A 188 -24.24 -9.89 -16.75
N ILE A 189 -24.33 -8.55 -16.80
CA ILE A 189 -24.57 -7.75 -15.60
C ILE A 189 -26.07 -7.81 -15.29
N ALA A 190 -26.42 -8.53 -14.24
CA ALA A 190 -27.79 -8.74 -13.78
C ALA A 190 -28.27 -7.60 -12.87
N VAL A 191 -27.36 -7.05 -12.06
CA VAL A 191 -27.65 -6.00 -11.08
C VAL A 191 -26.56 -4.93 -11.16
N VAL A 192 -26.96 -3.67 -11.01
CA VAL A 192 -26.04 -2.53 -10.85
C VAL A 192 -26.34 -1.87 -9.52
N GLU A 193 -25.30 -1.68 -8.70
CA GLU A 193 -25.39 -1.05 -7.39
C GLU A 193 -24.52 0.20 -7.35
N TYR A 194 -25.02 1.25 -6.73
CA TYR A 194 -24.27 2.48 -6.47
C TYR A 194 -24.04 2.61 -4.97
N ILE A 195 -22.77 2.69 -4.58
CA ILE A 195 -22.35 2.74 -3.19
C ILE A 195 -21.56 4.03 -2.95
N THR A 196 -22.10 4.89 -2.09
CA THR A 196 -21.36 6.04 -1.59
C THR A 196 -20.28 5.59 -0.61
N THR A 197 -19.03 5.93 -0.90
CA THR A 197 -17.89 5.51 -0.09
C THR A 197 -17.77 6.30 1.21
N ARG A 198 -17.06 5.73 2.18
CA ARG A 198 -16.83 6.32 3.50
C ARG A 198 -15.35 6.24 3.86
N PRO A 199 -14.48 6.95 3.12
CA PRO A 199 -13.04 6.81 3.28
C PRO A 199 -12.53 7.21 4.67
N ASP A 200 -13.24 8.11 5.35
CA ASP A 200 -12.89 8.60 6.69
C ASP A 200 -13.36 7.68 7.83
N GLN A 201 -14.05 6.57 7.52
CA GLN A 201 -14.44 5.61 8.55
C GLN A 201 -13.18 4.83 9.01
N PRO A 202 -12.89 4.80 10.32
CA PRO A 202 -11.72 4.10 10.82
C PRO A 202 -11.83 2.59 10.58
N GLY A 203 -10.69 1.94 10.32
CA GLY A 203 -10.61 0.49 10.07
C GLY A 203 -10.73 -0.38 11.32
N TRP A 204 -10.82 0.25 12.49
CA TRP A 204 -11.10 -0.36 13.79
C TRP A 204 -12.01 0.59 14.61
N ARG A 205 -12.62 0.06 15.67
CA ARG A 205 -13.55 0.79 16.55
C ARG A 205 -13.14 0.62 18.00
N GLN A 206 -13.67 1.46 18.89
CA GLN A 206 -13.36 1.41 20.32
C GLN A 206 -13.60 0.02 20.95
N ARG A 207 -14.58 -0.75 20.46
CA ARG A 207 -14.86 -2.11 20.93
C ARG A 207 -13.77 -3.14 20.59
N ASP A 208 -12.91 -2.81 19.63
CA ASP A 208 -11.82 -3.67 19.16
C ASP A 208 -10.55 -3.47 20.02
N VAL A 209 -10.52 -2.38 20.81
CA VAL A 209 -9.48 -2.11 21.80
C VAL A 209 -9.63 -3.14 22.93
N PRO A 210 -8.57 -3.91 23.24
CA PRO A 210 -8.66 -4.98 24.23
C PRO A 210 -8.81 -4.41 25.65
N PRO A 211 -9.44 -5.15 26.58
CA PRO A 211 -9.54 -4.74 27.98
C PRO A 211 -8.17 -4.44 28.59
N GLY A 212 -8.07 -3.40 29.42
CA GLY A 212 -6.80 -3.02 30.04
C GLY A 212 -5.84 -2.26 29.13
N PHE A 213 -6.16 -2.05 27.84
CA PHE A 213 -5.34 -1.17 27.01
C PHE A 213 -5.38 0.28 27.54
N PRO A 214 -4.22 0.92 27.80
CA PRO A 214 -4.21 2.25 28.40
C PRO A 214 -4.85 3.31 27.49
N ALA A 215 -5.77 4.11 28.06
CA ALA A 215 -6.43 5.20 27.34
C ALA A 215 -5.42 6.24 26.81
N SER A 216 -4.31 6.43 27.52
CA SER A 216 -3.20 7.31 27.12
C SER A 216 -2.55 6.88 25.81
N LEU A 217 -2.65 5.61 25.41
CA LEU A 217 -2.04 5.07 24.18
C LEU A 217 -3.01 5.03 22.99
N LEU A 218 -4.29 5.40 23.15
CA LEU A 218 -5.27 5.38 22.05
C LEU A 218 -4.86 6.27 20.87
N HIS A 219 -4.15 7.37 21.13
CA HIS A 219 -3.63 8.26 20.09
C HIS A 219 -2.53 7.62 19.22
N LEU A 220 -1.93 6.50 19.67
CA LEU A 220 -0.97 5.73 18.90
C LEU A 220 -1.64 4.72 17.95
N LEU A 221 -2.96 4.57 18.01
CA LEU A 221 -3.71 3.70 17.10
C LEU A 221 -4.10 4.48 15.85
N LEU A 222 -3.49 4.17 14.71
CA LEU A 222 -3.81 4.87 13.47
C LEU A 222 -5.25 4.57 13.04
N PRO A 223 -6.12 5.57 12.84
CA PRO A 223 -7.51 5.34 12.43
C PRO A 223 -7.60 4.71 11.03
N ASN A 224 -6.68 5.09 10.14
CA ASN A 224 -6.55 4.59 8.77
C ASN A 224 -5.68 3.33 8.74
N ALA A 225 -6.07 2.32 9.51
CA ALA A 225 -5.47 1.00 9.54
C ALA A 225 -6.54 -0.04 9.90
N GLU A 226 -6.40 -1.26 9.37
CA GLU A 226 -7.28 -2.39 9.66
C GLU A 226 -6.89 -3.04 10.99
N LEU A 227 -7.87 -3.43 11.82
CA LEU A 227 -7.60 -4.33 12.94
C LEU A 227 -7.09 -5.68 12.42
N ASN A 228 -5.87 -6.06 12.80
CA ASN A 228 -5.33 -7.38 12.52
C ASN A 228 -5.56 -8.34 13.69
N SER A 229 -5.17 -7.94 14.90
CA SER A 229 -5.37 -8.70 16.13
C SER A 229 -5.37 -7.80 17.36
N SER A 230 -5.87 -8.31 18.48
CA SER A 230 -5.71 -7.68 19.78
C SER A 230 -5.65 -8.72 20.89
N SER A 231 -4.97 -8.40 21.98
CA SER A 231 -4.78 -9.31 23.11
C SER A 231 -4.80 -8.56 24.45
N SER A 232 -5.15 -9.28 25.52
CA SER A 232 -5.08 -8.80 26.91
C SER A 232 -4.82 -9.97 27.84
N GLY A 233 -3.96 -9.76 28.84
CA GLY A 233 -3.60 -10.78 29.83
C GLY A 233 -3.01 -12.03 29.20
N GLY A 234 -2.23 -11.88 28.11
CA GLY A 234 -1.61 -12.98 27.37
C GLY A 234 -2.56 -13.79 26.48
N LYS A 235 -3.81 -13.35 26.30
CA LYS A 235 -4.83 -14.05 25.49
C LYS A 235 -5.36 -13.18 24.37
N LEU A 236 -5.63 -13.79 23.23
CA LEU A 236 -6.25 -13.13 22.09
C LEU A 236 -7.70 -12.70 22.42
N ILE A 237 -8.06 -11.51 21.97
CA ILE A 237 -9.41 -10.94 22.01
C ILE A 237 -9.99 -10.89 20.59
N ALA A 238 -9.17 -10.44 19.62
CA ALA A 238 -9.50 -10.45 18.20
C ALA A 238 -8.40 -11.17 17.40
N PRO A 239 -8.77 -11.88 16.30
CA PRO A 239 -10.13 -12.06 15.77
C PRO A 239 -10.98 -13.01 16.63
N ALA A 240 -12.32 -12.87 16.56
CA ALA A 240 -13.26 -13.60 17.42
C ALA A 240 -13.11 -15.14 17.36
N GLY A 241 -12.74 -15.69 16.19
CA GLY A 241 -12.51 -17.12 16.03
C GLY A 241 -11.29 -17.67 16.80
N LEU A 242 -10.41 -16.81 17.29
CA LEU A 242 -9.22 -17.16 18.09
C LEU A 242 -9.30 -16.65 19.53
N ALA A 243 -10.42 -16.05 19.93
CA ALA A 243 -10.56 -15.44 21.24
C ALA A 243 -10.33 -16.45 22.38
N GLY A 244 -9.53 -16.06 23.37
CA GLY A 244 -9.17 -16.87 24.53
C GLY A 244 -7.95 -17.78 24.34
N LEU A 245 -7.47 -17.96 23.10
CA LEU A 245 -6.21 -18.67 22.83
C LEU A 245 -5.00 -17.83 23.31
N PRO A 246 -3.88 -18.47 23.65
CA PRO A 246 -2.64 -17.77 23.97
C PRO A 246 -2.21 -16.86 22.82
N MET A 247 -1.71 -15.66 23.14
CA MET A 247 -1.24 -14.71 22.11
C MET A 247 0.04 -15.15 21.41
N ARG A 248 0.85 -15.98 22.05
CA ARG A 248 2.05 -16.59 21.47
C ARG A 248 1.81 -18.09 21.32
N THR A 249 2.19 -18.63 20.17
CA THR A 249 2.34 -20.08 19.99
C THR A 249 3.46 -20.61 20.89
N PRO A 250 3.49 -21.93 21.19
CA PRO A 250 4.58 -22.52 21.98
C PRO A 250 5.98 -22.22 21.41
N THR A 251 6.10 -22.14 20.08
CA THR A 251 7.35 -21.80 19.39
C THR A 251 7.74 -20.34 19.60
N GLU A 252 6.78 -19.42 19.53
CA GLU A 252 7.03 -17.99 19.78
C GLU A 252 7.33 -17.72 21.25
N GLU A 253 6.68 -18.43 22.17
CA GLU A 253 6.97 -18.34 23.60
C GLU A 253 8.40 -18.80 23.91
N ALA A 254 8.82 -19.94 23.32
CA ALA A 254 10.19 -20.42 23.46
C ALA A 254 11.22 -19.44 22.85
N ALA A 255 10.88 -18.77 21.74
CA ALA A 255 11.74 -17.78 21.10
C ALA A 255 11.82 -16.44 21.86
N ALA A 256 10.75 -16.07 22.57
CA ALA A 256 10.70 -14.84 23.35
C ALA A 256 11.58 -14.90 24.63
N GLY A 257 11.87 -16.10 25.13
CA GLY A 257 12.70 -16.29 26.31
C GLY A 257 12.14 -15.54 27.53
N ASP A 258 12.95 -14.68 28.13
CA ASP A 258 12.57 -13.88 29.31
C ASP A 258 11.87 -12.55 28.95
N GLU A 259 11.52 -12.30 27.69
CA GLU A 259 10.82 -11.07 27.30
C GLU A 259 9.42 -11.02 27.94
N PRO A 260 9.15 -10.03 28.82
CA PRO A 260 7.90 -9.98 29.55
C PRO A 260 6.72 -9.80 28.59
N MET A 261 5.69 -10.63 28.76
CA MET A 261 4.44 -10.51 28.01
C MET A 261 3.82 -9.13 28.24
N PRO A 262 3.34 -8.42 27.21
CA PRO A 262 2.57 -7.21 27.42
C PRO A 262 1.25 -7.52 28.15
N ASP A 263 0.79 -6.58 28.97
CA ASP A 263 -0.52 -6.69 29.62
C ASP A 263 -1.65 -6.55 28.60
N ALA A 264 -1.45 -5.73 27.58
CA ALA A 264 -2.33 -5.61 26.43
C ALA A 264 -1.55 -5.19 25.17
N ASP A 265 -1.93 -5.72 24.02
CA ASP A 265 -1.46 -5.27 22.72
C ASP A 265 -2.56 -5.23 21.66
N ILE A 266 -2.37 -4.38 20.67
CA ILE A 266 -3.22 -4.31 19.48
C ILE A 266 -2.32 -4.20 18.26
N THR A 267 -2.59 -5.04 17.27
CA THR A 267 -1.91 -5.03 15.98
C THR A 267 -2.86 -4.51 14.92
N LEU A 268 -2.47 -3.42 14.27
CA LEU A 268 -3.13 -2.82 13.14
C LEU A 268 -2.34 -3.08 11.86
N ARG A 269 -3.00 -3.02 10.71
CA ARG A 269 -2.39 -3.13 9.38
C ARG A 269 -2.68 -1.87 8.58
N SER A 270 -1.63 -1.14 8.22
CA SER A 270 -1.73 0.01 7.32
C SER A 270 -1.29 -0.38 5.92
N TYR A 271 -2.04 0.04 4.91
CA TYR A 271 -1.67 -0.12 3.50
C TYR A 271 -0.96 1.11 2.93
N ALA A 272 -0.59 2.06 3.79
CA ALA A 272 0.27 3.17 3.41
C ALA A 272 1.73 2.70 3.27
N ASP A 273 2.53 3.50 2.57
CA ASP A 273 3.97 3.29 2.45
C ASP A 273 4.67 3.24 3.82
N PHE A 274 5.67 2.36 3.97
CA PHE A 274 6.39 2.18 5.22
C PHE A 274 7.04 3.47 5.74
N HIS A 275 7.66 4.28 4.88
CA HIS A 275 8.27 5.54 5.30
C HIS A 275 7.21 6.55 5.74
N TRP A 276 6.03 6.54 5.13
CA TRP A 276 4.91 7.37 5.60
C TRP A 276 4.47 6.96 7.01
N VAL A 277 4.31 5.65 7.26
CA VAL A 277 3.94 5.12 8.59
C VAL A 277 5.03 5.46 9.62
N LEU A 278 6.30 5.24 9.28
CA LEU A 278 7.46 5.56 10.10
C LEU A 278 7.49 7.04 10.50
N ASN A 279 7.36 7.93 9.51
CA ASN A 279 7.33 9.39 9.73
C ASN A 279 6.13 9.85 10.56
N THR A 280 5.00 9.14 10.44
CA THR A 280 3.81 9.40 11.25
C THR A 280 4.09 9.05 12.71
N TYR A 281 4.68 7.88 12.98
CA TYR A 281 5.02 7.47 14.34
C TYR A 281 6.17 8.26 14.97
N ALA A 282 7.12 8.75 14.18
CA ALA A 282 8.12 9.69 14.66
C ALA A 282 7.51 10.98 15.24
N LYS A 283 6.31 11.37 14.78
CA LYS A 283 5.53 12.50 15.31
C LYS A 283 4.63 12.09 16.48
N LEU A 284 3.93 10.96 16.36
CA LEU A 284 2.99 10.49 17.39
C LEU A 284 3.70 10.04 18.67
N ALA A 285 4.74 9.23 18.55
CA ALA A 285 5.53 8.71 19.68
C ALA A 285 6.70 9.64 20.03
N LYS A 286 6.46 10.97 20.02
CA LYS A 286 7.52 11.96 20.27
C LYS A 286 8.17 11.72 21.64
N GLY A 287 9.49 11.59 21.65
CA GLY A 287 10.27 11.33 22.87
C GLY A 287 10.50 9.84 23.17
N ALA A 288 9.92 8.93 22.39
CA ALA A 288 10.26 7.51 22.45
C ALA A 288 11.68 7.25 21.91
N GLN A 289 12.35 6.24 22.47
CA GLN A 289 13.59 5.70 21.92
C GLN A 289 13.27 4.88 20.67
N VAL A 290 14.01 5.11 19.58
CA VAL A 290 13.83 4.41 18.32
C VAL A 290 14.98 3.41 18.11
N LYS A 291 14.63 2.16 17.79
CA LYS A 291 15.58 1.11 17.42
C LYS A 291 15.13 0.41 16.15
N GLY A 292 16.08 -0.12 15.38
CA GLY A 292 15.82 -0.81 14.13
C GLY A 292 16.01 0.06 12.90
N HIS A 293 15.91 -0.56 11.73
CA HIS A 293 16.00 0.04 10.41
C HIS A 293 15.16 -0.79 9.43
N ASP A 294 14.81 -0.19 8.31
CA ASP A 294 14.10 -0.84 7.20
C ASP A 294 12.84 -1.60 7.66
N GLU A 295 12.78 -2.91 7.44
CA GLU A 295 11.59 -3.76 7.58
C GLU A 295 11.08 -3.92 9.03
N LYS A 296 11.85 -3.46 10.03
CA LYS A 296 11.41 -3.46 11.43
C LYS A 296 11.95 -2.25 12.20
N VAL A 297 11.03 -1.43 12.71
CA VAL A 297 11.35 -0.30 13.60
C VAL A 297 10.52 -0.39 14.87
N VAL A 298 11.15 -0.14 16.02
CA VAL A 298 10.52 -0.17 17.33
C VAL A 298 10.68 1.17 18.03
N PHE A 299 9.58 1.81 18.38
CA PHE A 299 9.51 2.96 19.28
C PHE A 299 9.25 2.45 20.69
N SER A 300 10.09 2.80 21.67
CA SER A 300 9.93 2.45 23.08
C SER A 300 9.76 3.70 23.92
N GLY A 301 8.68 3.79 24.69
CA GLY A 301 8.41 4.94 25.54
C GLY A 301 7.78 4.54 26.87
N SER A 302 7.50 5.54 27.69
CA SER A 302 6.77 5.38 28.94
C SER A 302 5.85 6.58 29.16
N ASP A 303 4.71 6.34 29.79
CA ASP A 303 3.78 7.35 30.24
C ASP A 303 3.34 7.06 31.69
N ALA A 304 2.31 7.77 32.17
CA ALA A 304 1.77 7.55 33.52
C ALA A 304 1.14 6.16 33.72
N GLY A 305 0.77 5.47 32.63
CA GLY A 305 0.19 4.13 32.66
C GLY A 305 1.24 3.02 32.67
N GLY A 306 2.47 3.30 32.21
CA GLY A 306 3.59 2.37 32.26
C GLY A 306 4.49 2.45 31.03
N ARG A 307 5.11 1.34 30.65
CA ARG A 307 5.97 1.27 29.46
C ARG A 307 5.13 0.86 28.26
N TYR A 308 5.46 1.39 27.08
CA TYR A 308 4.84 0.96 25.83
C TYR A 308 5.89 0.76 24.73
N THR A 309 5.50 -0.01 23.72
CA THR A 309 6.21 -0.07 22.44
C THR A 309 5.25 0.09 21.27
N VAL A 310 5.76 0.67 20.19
CA VAL A 310 5.14 0.60 18.86
C VAL A 310 6.12 -0.10 17.93
N THR A 311 5.74 -1.26 17.41
CA THR A 311 6.55 -2.03 16.46
C THR A 311 5.95 -1.92 15.07
N LEU A 312 6.71 -1.37 14.13
CA LEU A 312 6.40 -1.32 12.71
C LEU A 312 7.12 -2.48 12.03
N ARG A 313 6.40 -3.27 11.23
CA ARG A 313 6.96 -4.37 10.43
C ARG A 313 6.33 -4.39 9.05
N GLU A 314 7.14 -4.46 8.00
CA GLU A 314 6.67 -4.74 6.64
C GLU A 314 7.17 -6.14 6.25
N PRO A 315 6.42 -7.21 6.56
CA PRO A 315 6.86 -8.58 6.25
C PRO A 315 6.94 -8.82 4.74
N ASP A 316 6.06 -8.17 3.98
CA ASP A 316 6.07 -8.10 2.53
C ASP A 316 5.29 -6.86 2.07
N LYS A 317 5.63 -6.33 0.89
CA LYS A 317 5.07 -5.08 0.36
C LYS A 317 3.60 -5.17 -0.04
N GLU A 318 3.09 -6.38 -0.29
CA GLU A 318 1.72 -6.61 -0.72
C GLU A 318 0.75 -6.59 0.47
N ASN A 319 1.24 -6.97 1.65
CA ASN A 319 0.47 -7.10 2.88
C ASN A 319 0.46 -5.86 3.75
N GLY A 320 1.25 -4.85 3.40
CA GLY A 320 1.32 -3.58 4.09
C GLY A 320 2.06 -3.68 5.43
N VAL A 321 2.01 -2.58 6.17
CA VAL A 321 2.77 -2.39 7.41
C VAL A 321 1.93 -2.87 8.59
N LEU A 322 2.43 -3.87 9.31
CA LEU A 322 1.93 -4.26 10.62
C LEU A 322 2.45 -3.30 11.69
N ILE A 323 1.53 -2.86 12.54
CA ILE A 323 1.75 -1.87 13.58
C ILE A 323 1.26 -2.48 14.88
N THR A 324 2.16 -2.94 15.73
CA THR A 324 1.81 -3.50 17.05
C THR A 324 2.07 -2.46 18.13
N VAL A 325 1.02 -2.03 18.82
CA VAL A 325 1.12 -1.17 20.01
C VAL A 325 0.93 -2.05 21.24
N ALA A 326 1.97 -2.20 22.04
CA ALA A 326 1.99 -3.05 23.22
C ALA A 326 2.25 -2.23 24.48
N SER A 327 1.66 -2.64 25.61
CA SER A 327 1.75 -1.93 26.89
C SER A 327 2.07 -2.86 28.05
N TRP A 328 2.85 -2.35 29.00
CA TRP A 328 3.17 -2.97 30.29
C TRP A 328 2.82 -1.96 31.38
N GLN A 329 1.79 -2.26 32.14
CA GLN A 329 1.28 -1.39 33.20
C GLN A 329 2.22 -1.39 34.41
N THR A 330 2.35 -0.23 35.03
CA THR A 330 3.02 -0.14 36.34
C THR A 330 2.10 -0.74 37.39
N LYS A 331 2.58 -1.75 38.13
CA LYS A 331 1.82 -2.37 39.22
C LYS A 331 1.79 -1.51 40.47
#